data_AF-A0AAN6Z5A7-F1
#
_entry.id   AF-A0AAN6Z5A7-F1
#
_cell.length_a   1.000
_cell.length_b   1.000
_cell.length_c   1.000
_cell.angle_alpha   90.00
_cell.angle_beta   90.00
_cell.angle_gamma   90.00
#
_symmetry.space_group_name_H-M   'P 1'
#
loop_
_entity.id
_entity.type
_entity.pdbx_description
1 polymer ?
#
loop_
_entity_poly.entity_id
_entity_poly.type
_entity_poly.pdbx_seq_one_letter_code
_entity_poly.pdbx_strand_id
1 'polypeptide(L)'
;MPPRIRSSSHQPQQLLNYLESSPSFSLSPASALAPLHRPTPTTTATISPSPPPCSRRSFSATPAVQLTRMRRKFKDWCVNNALFREPSPDGSTNYVSRVISQSDWNKVSADMPFPNNPQFRSQPVLSEKAREMIWEAVMVKGMPLKAVSAQFHVDMRRVAAVVRMKEIEKKWERENKPMAYPYARAILGMLPRANFLQGEPPFEPINDIHVHSYTMQQLFVPTSESREFTRADAAKAFGDHILPPDDKMRIPELVAMERKIADGMEPRDAEREFIREARESEQAFAAKQQARLQAAEERRIRVDSGRGIEFRFEKINAEDVGPTGRSRRGVGWRYGVPFMDRKRGQVKIPTSVE
;
A
#
# COMPACT_ATOMS: atom_id res chain seq x y z
N MET A 1 32.67 -0.62 -32.92
CA MET A 1 31.87 0.60 -32.63
C MET A 1 31.15 0.39 -31.32
N PRO A 2 31.35 1.23 -30.29
CA PRO A 2 30.64 1.07 -29.02
C PRO A 2 29.20 1.61 -29.13
N PRO A 3 28.20 0.97 -28.50
CA PRO A 3 26.83 1.45 -28.54
C PRO A 3 26.64 2.67 -27.63
N ARG A 4 25.94 3.70 -28.14
CA ARG A 4 25.57 4.91 -27.41
C ARG A 4 24.56 4.58 -26.30
N ILE A 5 24.97 4.76 -25.06
CA ILE A 5 24.08 4.74 -23.89
C ILE A 5 23.21 6.00 -23.94
N ARG A 6 21.89 5.83 -24.02
CA ARG A 6 20.94 6.93 -23.87
C ARG A 6 20.89 7.32 -22.40
N SER A 7 21.22 8.58 -22.10
CA SER A 7 21.02 9.21 -20.80
C SER A 7 19.52 9.29 -20.48
N SER A 8 19.00 8.34 -19.70
CA SER A 8 17.66 8.44 -19.11
C SER A 8 17.72 9.40 -17.92
N SER A 9 17.16 10.59 -18.11
CA SER A 9 16.89 11.55 -17.04
C SER A 9 16.05 10.90 -15.94
N HIS A 10 16.58 10.93 -14.72
CA HIS A 10 15.91 10.52 -13.49
C HIS A 10 14.55 11.20 -13.30
N GLN A 11 13.49 10.42 -13.21
CA GLN A 11 12.28 10.80 -12.49
C GLN A 11 12.24 10.00 -11.18
N PRO A 12 12.13 10.63 -10.01
CA PRO A 12 11.81 9.91 -8.79
C PRO A 12 10.32 9.54 -8.81
N GLN A 13 10.02 8.24 -8.87
CA GLN A 13 8.72 7.73 -8.44
C GLN A 13 8.65 7.88 -6.92
N GLN A 14 7.78 8.76 -6.43
CA GLN A 14 7.38 8.76 -5.03
C GLN A 14 5.96 8.20 -4.94
N LEU A 15 5.89 7.10 -4.20
CA LEU A 15 4.69 6.37 -3.84
C LEU A 15 3.85 7.20 -2.88
N LEU A 16 2.54 7.11 -3.12
CA LEU A 16 1.43 7.80 -2.46
C LEU A 16 1.39 7.53 -0.94
N ASN A 17 1.29 8.61 -0.16
CA ASN A 17 0.61 8.64 1.13
C ASN A 17 -0.35 9.84 1.15
N TYR A 18 -1.65 9.55 1.14
CA TYR A 18 -2.75 10.42 1.56
C TYR A 18 -3.51 9.57 2.62
N LEU A 19 -4.12 10.10 3.68
CA LEU A 19 -5.06 11.22 3.76
C LEU A 19 -5.12 11.77 5.20
N GLU A 20 -5.26 13.09 5.34
CA GLU A 20 -6.09 13.70 6.38
C GLU A 20 -7.26 14.46 5.76
N SER A 21 -8.29 14.62 6.59
CA SER A 21 -9.71 14.84 6.34
C SER A 21 -10.10 16.08 5.52
N SER A 22 -10.95 15.87 4.50
CA SER A 22 -11.78 16.95 3.94
C SER A 22 -13.18 16.93 4.56
N PRO A 23 -13.82 18.10 4.75
CA PRO A 23 -15.14 18.20 5.36
C PRO A 23 -16.23 17.73 4.38
N SER A 24 -17.07 16.82 4.86
CA SER A 24 -18.25 16.31 4.17
C SER A 24 -19.35 17.37 4.11
N PHE A 25 -19.63 17.89 2.91
CA PHE A 25 -20.91 18.54 2.62
C PHE A 25 -21.92 17.46 2.20
N SER A 26 -22.88 17.19 3.09
CA SER A 26 -24.02 16.34 2.82
C SER A 26 -25.01 17.06 1.91
N LEU A 27 -25.20 16.56 0.70
CA LEU A 27 -26.40 16.83 -0.10
C LEU A 27 -27.32 15.62 0.03
N SER A 28 -28.28 15.74 0.95
CA SER A 28 -29.40 14.81 1.09
C SER A 28 -30.32 14.92 -0.14
N PRO A 29 -30.73 13.82 -0.78
CA PRO A 29 -31.86 13.85 -1.71
C PRO A 29 -33.16 13.96 -0.92
N ALA A 30 -34.00 14.93 -1.31
CA ALA A 30 -35.32 15.14 -0.73
C ALA A 30 -36.24 13.92 -0.96
N SER A 31 -36.71 13.31 0.13
CA SER A 31 -37.81 12.35 0.12
C SER A 31 -39.13 13.09 -0.10
N ALA A 32 -39.73 12.93 -1.27
CA ALA A 32 -41.14 13.27 -1.47
C ALA A 32 -42.00 12.08 -1.02
N LEU A 33 -42.45 12.13 0.23
CA LEU A 33 -43.57 11.34 0.74
C LEU A 33 -44.86 11.99 0.23
N ALA A 34 -45.65 11.26 -0.56
CA ALA A 34 -47.03 11.63 -0.88
C ALA A 34 -48.01 10.80 -0.02
N PRO A 35 -49.15 11.37 0.40
CA PRO A 35 -50.01 10.79 1.42
C PRO A 35 -51.04 9.81 0.84
N LEU A 36 -51.22 8.68 1.51
CA LEU A 36 -52.35 7.77 1.32
C LEU A 36 -53.58 8.34 2.05
N HIS A 37 -54.48 9.02 1.32
CA HIS A 37 -55.83 9.28 1.79
C HIS A 37 -56.78 8.16 1.35
N ARG A 38 -57.33 7.47 2.35
CA ARG A 38 -58.47 6.56 2.25
C ARG A 38 -59.77 7.37 2.26
N PRO A 39 -60.75 7.01 1.41
CA PRO A 39 -62.14 7.14 1.82
C PRO A 39 -62.90 5.83 1.62
N THR A 40 -63.58 5.40 2.68
CA THR A 40 -64.78 4.55 2.62
C THR A 40 -65.97 5.39 2.18
N PRO A 41 -66.96 4.83 1.48
CA PRO A 41 -68.22 4.60 2.18
C PRO A 41 -68.97 3.31 1.81
N THR A 42 -69.92 3.02 2.69
CA THR A 42 -70.75 1.84 2.89
C THR A 42 -71.94 1.75 1.93
N THR A 43 -72.15 0.54 1.40
CA THR A 43 -73.41 -0.16 1.05
C THR A 43 -74.53 0.53 0.26
N THR A 44 -74.83 -0.01 -0.93
CA THR A 44 -76.17 -0.52 -1.29
C THR A 44 -76.10 -1.39 -2.55
N ALA A 45 -76.82 -2.50 -2.53
CA ALA A 45 -76.85 -3.53 -3.56
C ALA A 45 -77.98 -3.28 -4.56
N THR A 46 -77.69 -3.34 -5.86
CA THR A 46 -78.67 -3.69 -6.90
C THR A 46 -77.98 -4.26 -8.15
N ILE A 47 -78.75 -5.08 -8.86
CA ILE A 47 -78.32 -6.16 -9.76
C ILE A 47 -78.16 -5.70 -11.23
N SER A 48 -77.12 -6.23 -11.91
CA SER A 48 -76.95 -6.46 -13.38
C SER A 48 -76.72 -5.27 -14.35
N PRO A 49 -76.18 -5.48 -15.59
CA PRO A 49 -75.36 -6.56 -16.14
C PRO A 49 -73.95 -6.10 -16.60
N SER A 50 -73.07 -7.06 -16.88
CA SER A 50 -71.66 -6.89 -17.30
C SER A 50 -71.44 -6.05 -18.56
N PRO A 51 -70.53 -5.05 -18.55
CA PRO A 51 -69.98 -4.49 -19.79
C PRO A 51 -68.90 -5.44 -20.36
N PRO A 52 -68.70 -5.48 -21.69
CA PRO A 52 -67.68 -6.32 -22.33
C PRO A 52 -66.28 -5.91 -21.85
N PRO A 53 -65.26 -6.78 -21.98
CA PRO A 53 -63.91 -6.47 -21.54
C PRO A 53 -63.38 -5.27 -22.33
N CYS A 54 -63.39 -4.10 -21.67
CA CYS A 54 -62.72 -2.91 -22.15
C CYS A 54 -61.23 -3.26 -22.23
N SER A 55 -60.79 -3.61 -23.44
CA SER A 55 -59.40 -3.58 -23.83
C SER A 55 -58.86 -2.21 -23.43
N ARG A 56 -58.15 -2.15 -22.30
CA ARG A 56 -57.32 -1.01 -21.94
C ARG A 56 -56.23 -0.95 -23.00
N ARG A 57 -56.55 -0.35 -24.14
CA ARG A 57 -55.61 0.04 -25.16
C ARG A 57 -54.71 1.09 -24.52
N SER A 58 -53.56 0.66 -24.04
CA SER A 58 -52.47 1.56 -23.67
C SER A 58 -52.12 2.39 -24.90
N PHE A 59 -52.51 3.66 -24.92
CA PHE A 59 -52.18 4.64 -25.98
C PHE A 59 -50.72 5.11 -25.88
N SER A 60 -49.79 4.17 -25.76
CA SER A 60 -48.36 4.40 -25.96
C SER A 60 -47.96 3.61 -27.21
N ALA A 61 -47.98 4.27 -28.37
CA ALA A 61 -47.58 3.68 -29.66
C ALA A 61 -46.05 3.58 -29.81
N THR A 62 -45.28 4.05 -28.82
CA THR A 62 -43.86 3.75 -28.73
C THR A 62 -43.70 2.29 -28.34
N PRO A 63 -43.13 1.43 -29.22
CA PRO A 63 -42.84 0.06 -28.85
C PRO A 63 -41.96 0.08 -27.61
N ALA A 64 -42.32 -0.72 -26.59
CA ALA A 64 -41.46 -0.91 -25.43
C ALA A 64 -40.05 -1.25 -25.94
N VAL A 65 -39.04 -0.49 -25.47
CA VAL A 65 -37.67 -0.62 -25.96
C VAL A 65 -37.22 -2.06 -25.77
N GLN A 66 -37.21 -2.84 -26.86
CA GLN A 66 -36.79 -4.23 -26.86
C GLN A 66 -35.33 -4.27 -26.40
N LEU A 67 -35.03 -5.09 -25.38
CA LEU A 67 -33.65 -5.20 -24.92
C LEU A 67 -32.76 -5.68 -26.06
N THR A 68 -31.67 -4.96 -26.28
CA THR A 68 -30.65 -5.35 -27.25
C THR A 68 -30.15 -6.76 -26.95
N ARG A 69 -29.71 -7.48 -27.99
CA ARG A 69 -29.15 -8.83 -27.86
C ARG A 69 -28.04 -8.90 -26.79
N MET A 70 -27.17 -7.89 -26.74
CA MET A 70 -26.10 -7.82 -25.75
C MET A 70 -26.63 -7.67 -24.32
N ARG A 71 -27.66 -6.84 -24.10
CA ARG A 71 -28.28 -6.70 -22.77
C ARG A 71 -28.98 -7.97 -22.32
N ARG A 72 -29.60 -8.72 -23.24
CA ARG A 72 -30.17 -10.04 -22.94
C ARG A 72 -29.09 -11.04 -22.51
N LYS A 73 -28.04 -11.21 -23.31
CA LYS A 73 -26.90 -12.07 -22.96
C LYS A 73 -26.25 -11.70 -21.61
N PHE A 74 -26.12 -10.40 -21.34
CA PHE A 74 -25.59 -9.93 -20.06
C PHE A 74 -26.52 -10.28 -18.88
N LYS A 75 -27.83 -10.06 -19.02
CA LYS A 75 -28.81 -10.45 -18.00
C LYS A 75 -28.77 -11.96 -17.75
N ASP A 76 -28.74 -12.76 -18.81
CA ASP A 76 -28.63 -14.22 -18.71
C ASP A 76 -27.35 -14.61 -17.95
N TRP A 77 -26.22 -13.97 -18.26
CA TRP A 77 -24.97 -14.17 -17.51
C TRP A 77 -25.10 -13.79 -16.03
N CYS A 78 -25.70 -12.64 -15.69
CA CYS A 78 -25.89 -12.21 -14.30
C CYS A 78 -26.77 -13.19 -13.51
N VAL A 79 -27.81 -13.73 -14.13
CA VAL A 79 -28.68 -14.74 -13.51
C VAL A 79 -27.91 -16.03 -13.26
N ASN A 80 -27.14 -16.49 -14.25
CA ASN A 80 -26.31 -17.70 -14.13
C ASN A 80 -25.12 -17.54 -13.17
N ASN A 81 -24.70 -16.31 -12.88
CA ASN A 81 -23.56 -15.96 -12.02
C ASN A 81 -23.99 -15.17 -10.78
N ALA A 82 -25.17 -15.49 -10.23
CA ALA A 82 -25.71 -14.82 -9.05
C ALA A 82 -24.80 -14.92 -7.81
N LEU A 83 -23.85 -15.85 -7.79
CA LEU A 83 -22.87 -16.02 -6.71
C LEU A 83 -22.01 -14.77 -6.43
N PHE A 84 -21.87 -13.84 -7.37
CA PHE A 84 -21.13 -12.59 -7.18
C PHE A 84 -21.98 -11.44 -6.64
N ARG A 85 -23.29 -11.66 -6.45
CA ARG A 85 -24.21 -10.64 -5.94
C ARG A 85 -23.96 -10.32 -4.47
N GLU A 86 -23.57 -11.34 -3.71
CA GLU A 86 -23.25 -11.25 -2.29
C GLU A 86 -21.84 -11.79 -2.02
N PRO A 87 -21.17 -11.32 -0.96
CA PRO A 87 -19.89 -11.88 -0.54
C PRO A 87 -19.96 -13.39 -0.29
N SER A 88 -18.83 -14.09 -0.43
CA SER A 88 -18.77 -15.51 -0.10
C SER A 88 -19.13 -15.72 1.39
N PRO A 89 -20.04 -16.65 1.72
CA PRO A 89 -20.44 -16.92 3.10
C PRO A 89 -19.29 -17.48 3.95
N ASP A 90 -18.35 -18.19 3.32
CA ASP A 90 -17.21 -18.82 3.99
C ASP A 90 -16.07 -17.83 4.31
N GLY A 91 -16.25 -16.55 3.97
CA GLY A 91 -15.22 -15.54 4.14
C GLY A 91 -14.02 -15.73 3.19
N SER A 92 -14.26 -16.34 2.02
CA SER A 92 -13.26 -16.64 1.00
C SER A 92 -13.31 -15.65 -0.18
N THR A 93 -12.23 -15.59 -0.95
CA THR A 93 -12.19 -14.78 -2.18
C THR A 93 -13.19 -15.30 -3.22
N ASN A 94 -13.97 -14.39 -3.79
CA ASN A 94 -15.00 -14.72 -4.77
C ASN A 94 -14.75 -14.05 -6.13
N TYR A 95 -13.63 -14.40 -6.75
CA TYR A 95 -13.22 -13.80 -8.02
C TYR A 95 -13.87 -14.47 -9.25
N VAL A 96 -14.06 -13.68 -10.31
CA VAL A 96 -14.68 -14.12 -11.58
C VAL A 96 -13.94 -15.29 -12.21
N SER A 97 -12.63 -15.37 -11.99
CA SER A 97 -11.78 -16.44 -12.51
C SER A 97 -12.23 -17.83 -12.03
N ARG A 98 -12.94 -17.95 -10.90
CA ARG A 98 -13.52 -19.24 -10.45
C ARG A 98 -14.51 -19.85 -11.45
N VAL A 99 -15.25 -19.01 -12.18
CA VAL A 99 -16.27 -19.48 -13.14
C VAL A 99 -15.72 -19.57 -14.56
N ILE A 100 -14.70 -18.77 -14.87
CA ILE A 100 -14.02 -18.82 -16.15
C ILE A 100 -13.06 -20.01 -16.09
N SER A 101 -13.58 -21.20 -16.42
CA SER A 101 -12.76 -22.37 -16.74
C SER A 101 -11.91 -22.00 -17.95
N GLN A 102 -10.64 -21.67 -17.70
CA GLN A 102 -9.62 -21.91 -18.70
C GLN A 102 -9.51 -23.42 -18.83
N SER A 103 -9.54 -23.92 -20.07
CA SER A 103 -9.42 -25.33 -20.49
C SER A 103 -8.62 -26.21 -19.53
N ASP A 104 -8.96 -27.51 -19.46
CA ASP A 104 -8.46 -28.60 -18.57
C ASP A 104 -6.96 -28.62 -18.18
N TRP A 105 -6.11 -27.85 -18.84
CA TRP A 105 -4.66 -27.70 -18.60
C TRP A 105 -4.27 -26.53 -17.68
N ASN A 106 -5.16 -25.58 -17.35
CA ASN A 106 -4.87 -24.42 -16.49
C ASN A 106 -5.89 -24.29 -15.36
N LYS A 107 -5.67 -24.99 -14.23
CA LYS A 107 -6.49 -24.83 -13.03
C LYS A 107 -6.35 -23.39 -12.51
N VAL A 108 -7.43 -22.63 -12.59
CA VAL A 108 -7.51 -21.26 -12.09
C VAL A 108 -7.50 -21.29 -10.56
N SER A 109 -6.49 -20.66 -9.96
CA SER A 109 -6.39 -20.52 -8.51
C SER A 109 -7.43 -19.53 -7.97
N ALA A 110 -7.95 -19.80 -6.76
CA ALA A 110 -9.04 -19.03 -6.15
C ALA A 110 -8.63 -17.60 -5.74
N ASP A 111 -7.34 -17.31 -5.70
CA ASP A 111 -6.73 -16.02 -5.41
C ASP A 111 -6.46 -15.18 -6.68
N MET A 112 -6.89 -15.63 -7.87
CA MET A 112 -6.72 -14.89 -9.12
C MET A 112 -7.93 -13.98 -9.40
N PRO A 113 -7.83 -12.65 -9.25
CA PRO A 113 -8.93 -11.75 -9.57
C PRO A 113 -9.19 -11.58 -11.06
N PHE A 114 -8.14 -11.61 -11.88
CA PHE A 114 -8.25 -11.40 -13.33
C PHE A 114 -7.78 -12.64 -14.10
N PRO A 115 -8.66 -13.30 -14.87
CA PRO A 115 -8.33 -14.55 -15.56
C PRO A 115 -7.24 -14.35 -16.63
N ASN A 116 -7.20 -13.17 -17.26
CA ASN A 116 -6.24 -12.86 -18.32
C ASN A 116 -4.86 -12.45 -17.79
N ASN A 117 -4.71 -12.23 -16.47
CA ASN A 117 -3.43 -11.89 -15.86
C ASN A 117 -3.11 -12.85 -14.69
N PRO A 118 -2.50 -14.01 -14.98
CA PRO A 118 -2.14 -15.00 -13.96
C PRO A 118 -1.07 -14.52 -12.98
N GLN A 119 -0.29 -13.48 -13.31
CA GLN A 119 0.77 -13.00 -12.43
C GLN A 119 0.23 -12.17 -11.26
N PHE A 120 -0.93 -11.54 -11.43
CA PHE A 120 -1.56 -10.77 -10.37
C PHE A 120 -2.44 -11.67 -9.49
N ARG A 121 -2.02 -11.84 -8.24
CA ARG A 121 -2.69 -12.66 -7.22
C ARG A 121 -3.14 -11.79 -6.06
N SER A 122 -4.28 -12.14 -5.45
CA SER A 122 -4.74 -11.54 -4.20
C SER A 122 -3.99 -12.14 -3.02
N GLN A 123 -2.89 -11.48 -2.64
CA GLN A 123 -2.12 -11.85 -1.45
C GLN A 123 -2.95 -11.68 -0.16
N PRO A 124 -2.68 -12.49 0.89
CA PRO A 124 -3.37 -12.38 2.17
C PRO A 124 -3.12 -11.02 2.84
N VAL A 125 -4.12 -10.53 3.56
CA VAL A 125 -4.02 -9.32 4.39
C VAL A 125 -3.94 -9.67 5.87
N LEU A 126 -3.35 -8.79 6.67
CA LEU A 126 -3.27 -8.99 8.12
C LEU A 126 -4.66 -8.91 8.75
N SER A 127 -5.03 -9.94 9.52
CA SER A 127 -6.28 -9.92 10.29
C SER A 127 -6.25 -8.85 11.38
N GLU A 128 -7.42 -8.50 11.93
CA GLU A 128 -7.51 -7.57 13.08
C GLU A 128 -6.68 -8.05 14.27
N LYS A 129 -6.75 -9.35 14.58
CA LYS A 129 -5.95 -9.98 15.64
C LYS A 129 -4.45 -9.92 15.34
N ALA A 130 -4.05 -10.24 14.11
CA ALA A 130 -2.64 -10.17 13.70
C ALA A 130 -2.06 -8.76 13.84
N ARG A 131 -2.84 -7.74 13.47
CA ARG A 131 -2.45 -6.32 13.65
C ARG A 131 -2.27 -5.95 15.12
N GLU A 132 -3.16 -6.41 15.99
CA GLU A 132 -3.03 -6.17 17.44
C GLU A 132 -1.79 -6.85 18.02
N MET A 133 -1.51 -8.11 17.65
CA MET A 133 -0.32 -8.83 18.12
C MET A 133 0.99 -8.13 17.75
N ILE A 134 1.09 -7.59 16.52
CA ILE A 134 2.24 -6.79 16.09
C ILE A 134 2.36 -5.52 16.93
N TRP A 135 1.25 -4.81 17.14
CA TRP A 135 1.23 -3.59 17.92
C TRP A 135 1.64 -3.84 19.38
N GLU A 136 1.11 -4.89 20.02
CA GLU A 136 1.48 -5.30 21.37
C GLU A 136 2.96 -5.66 21.48
N ALA A 137 3.51 -6.39 20.49
CA ALA A 137 4.92 -6.76 20.48
C ALA A 137 5.86 -5.53 20.45
N VAL A 138 5.51 -4.50 19.68
CA VAL A 138 6.32 -3.29 19.58
C VAL A 138 6.07 -2.35 20.76
N MET A 139 4.81 -1.99 21.03
CA MET A 139 4.46 -0.93 21.99
C MET A 139 4.46 -1.40 23.44
N VAL A 140 3.96 -2.62 23.71
CA VAL A 140 3.83 -3.13 25.09
C VAL A 140 5.09 -3.90 25.48
N LYS A 141 5.56 -4.82 24.64
CA LYS A 141 6.73 -5.66 24.94
C LYS A 141 8.07 -4.96 24.64
N GLY A 142 8.05 -3.84 23.92
CA GLY A 142 9.27 -3.10 23.57
C GLY A 142 10.25 -3.89 22.70
N MET A 143 9.74 -4.82 21.87
CA MET A 143 10.59 -5.58 20.94
C MET A 143 11.05 -4.68 19.79
N PRO A 144 12.31 -4.82 19.31
CA PRO A 144 12.78 -4.06 18.16
C PRO A 144 12.01 -4.44 16.90
N LEU A 145 11.78 -3.47 16.01
CA LEU A 145 11.01 -3.65 14.77
C LEU A 145 11.58 -4.76 13.89
N LYS A 146 12.92 -4.86 13.82
CA LYS A 146 13.61 -5.93 13.07
C LYS A 146 13.28 -7.32 13.60
N ALA A 147 13.23 -7.49 14.92
CA ALA A 147 12.90 -8.78 15.53
C ALA A 147 11.43 -9.15 15.30
N VAL A 148 10.51 -8.18 15.45
CA VAL A 148 9.07 -8.38 15.15
C VAL A 148 8.87 -8.74 13.68
N SER A 149 9.60 -8.08 12.77
CA SER A 149 9.57 -8.36 11.33
C SER A 149 10.02 -9.80 11.02
N ALA A 150 11.14 -10.24 11.61
CA ALA A 150 11.64 -11.60 11.47
C ALA A 150 10.69 -12.65 12.06
N GLN A 151 10.15 -12.39 13.26
CA GLN A 151 9.25 -13.31 13.96
C GLN A 151 7.95 -13.56 13.17
N PHE A 152 7.29 -12.49 12.72
CA PHE A 152 5.99 -12.60 12.03
C PHE A 152 6.11 -12.72 10.50
N HIS A 153 7.34 -12.68 9.95
CA HIS A 153 7.59 -12.69 8.50
C HIS A 153 6.83 -11.58 7.77
N VAL A 154 6.86 -10.38 8.35
CA VAL A 154 6.24 -9.17 7.80
C VAL A 154 7.31 -8.13 7.54
N ASP A 155 7.31 -7.46 6.39
CA ASP A 155 8.29 -6.43 6.07
C ASP A 155 8.26 -5.30 7.11
N MET A 156 9.43 -4.83 7.54
CA MET A 156 9.59 -3.73 8.50
C MET A 156 8.77 -2.49 8.13
N ARG A 157 8.67 -2.19 6.82
CA ARG A 157 7.85 -1.08 6.31
C ARG A 157 6.37 -1.26 6.65
N ARG A 158 5.87 -2.49 6.56
CA ARG A 158 4.48 -2.83 6.88
C ARG A 158 4.26 -2.86 8.38
N VAL A 159 5.19 -3.41 9.16
CA VAL A 159 5.14 -3.37 10.64
C VAL A 159 4.99 -1.93 11.13
N ALA A 160 5.84 -1.01 10.64
CA ALA A 160 5.76 0.40 11.00
C ALA A 160 4.42 1.05 10.59
N ALA A 161 3.86 0.69 9.44
CA ALA A 161 2.55 1.17 9.00
C ALA A 161 1.40 0.65 9.89
N VAL A 162 1.43 -0.63 10.28
CA VAL A 162 0.44 -1.24 11.18
C VAL A 162 0.43 -0.52 12.51
N VAL A 163 1.62 -0.30 13.11
CA VAL A 163 1.76 0.42 14.37
C VAL A 163 1.18 1.84 14.25
N ARG A 164 1.53 2.59 13.20
CA ARG A 164 0.99 3.95 12.97
C ARG A 164 -0.55 3.96 12.85
N MET A 165 -1.11 3.03 12.10
CA MET A 165 -2.57 2.94 11.92
C MET A 165 -3.27 2.53 13.22
N LYS A 166 -2.68 1.63 14.01
CA LYS A 166 -3.21 1.21 15.31
C LYS A 166 -3.18 2.35 16.34
N GLU A 167 -2.14 3.17 16.36
CA GLU A 167 -2.12 4.37 17.21
C GLU A 167 -3.26 5.34 16.88
N ILE A 168 -3.59 5.52 15.60
CA ILE A 168 -4.74 6.33 15.17
C ILE A 168 -6.05 5.69 15.63
N GLU A 169 -6.19 4.36 15.49
CA GLU A 169 -7.34 3.60 15.98
C GLU A 169 -7.54 3.79 17.49
N LYS A 170 -6.49 3.59 18.30
CA LYS A 170 -6.52 3.83 19.75
C LYS A 170 -6.81 5.29 20.10
N LYS A 171 -6.31 6.26 19.32
CA LYS A 171 -6.65 7.67 19.50
C LYS A 171 -8.13 7.92 19.25
N TRP A 172 -8.71 7.36 18.18
CA TRP A 172 -10.13 7.51 17.87
C TRP A 172 -11.02 6.82 18.89
N GLU A 173 -10.61 5.66 19.42
CA GLU A 173 -11.28 5.00 20.55
C GLU A 173 -11.30 5.92 21.78
N ARG A 174 -10.16 6.52 22.15
CA ARG A 174 -10.09 7.50 23.25
C ARG A 174 -10.97 8.73 23.03
N GLU A 175 -11.07 9.18 21.79
CA GLU A 175 -11.93 10.30 21.38
C GLU A 175 -13.40 9.89 21.19
N ASN A 176 -13.75 8.61 21.38
CA ASN A 176 -15.09 8.04 21.14
C ASN A 176 -15.65 8.35 19.74
N LYS A 177 -14.77 8.35 18.72
CA LYS A 177 -15.21 8.54 17.34
C LYS A 177 -15.93 7.29 16.81
N PRO A 178 -16.99 7.45 15.99
CA PRO A 178 -17.70 6.32 15.42
C PRO A 178 -16.80 5.57 14.44
N MET A 179 -16.57 4.29 14.71
CA MET A 179 -15.76 3.41 13.87
C MET A 179 -16.63 2.71 12.80
N ALA A 180 -16.05 2.51 11.62
CA ALA A 180 -16.72 1.84 10.50
C ALA A 180 -16.69 0.30 10.59
N TYR A 181 -17.05 -0.28 11.75
CA TYR A 181 -16.99 -1.73 11.98
C TYR A 181 -17.81 -2.59 10.99
N PRO A 182 -19.05 -2.21 10.59
CA PRO A 182 -19.80 -3.01 9.63
C PRO A 182 -19.09 -3.09 8.26
N TYR A 183 -18.51 -1.96 7.84
CA TYR A 183 -17.74 -1.88 6.60
C TYR A 183 -16.45 -2.72 6.70
N ALA A 184 -15.67 -2.53 7.76
CA ALA A 184 -14.42 -3.26 7.96
C ALA A 184 -14.63 -4.79 7.98
N ARG A 185 -15.63 -5.27 8.72
CA ARG A 185 -15.96 -6.70 8.80
C ARG A 185 -16.39 -7.27 7.44
N ALA A 186 -17.23 -6.55 6.69
CA ALA A 186 -17.67 -6.99 5.37
C ALA A 186 -16.51 -7.10 4.38
N ILE A 187 -15.65 -6.07 4.31
CA ILE A 187 -14.49 -6.07 3.40
C ILE A 187 -13.48 -7.14 3.79
N LEU A 188 -13.18 -7.27 5.09
CA LEU A 188 -12.22 -8.25 5.58
C LEU A 188 -12.70 -9.70 5.32
N GLY A 189 -14.02 -9.94 5.32
CA GLY A 189 -14.62 -11.20 4.92
C GLY A 189 -14.51 -11.53 3.42
N MET A 190 -14.17 -10.57 2.56
CA MET A 190 -13.99 -10.81 1.12
C MET A 190 -12.54 -11.11 0.72
N LEU A 191 -11.58 -10.90 1.65
CA LEU A 191 -10.15 -10.98 1.40
C LEU A 191 -9.54 -12.23 2.07
N PRO A 192 -8.45 -12.80 1.51
CA PRO A 192 -7.69 -13.82 2.20
C PRO A 192 -6.97 -13.18 3.39
N ARG A 193 -6.89 -13.88 4.52
CA ARG A 193 -6.38 -13.32 5.79
C ARG A 193 -5.29 -14.19 6.37
N ALA A 194 -4.27 -13.57 6.94
CA ALA A 194 -3.24 -14.23 7.73
C ALA A 194 -3.47 -13.95 9.23
N ASN A 195 -3.39 -15.00 10.04
CA ASN A 195 -3.64 -14.94 11.48
C ASN A 195 -2.39 -15.25 12.32
N PHE A 196 -1.27 -15.58 11.68
CA PHE A 196 -0.04 -16.07 12.31
C PHE A 196 -0.28 -17.34 13.14
N LEU A 197 -1.11 -18.24 12.62
CA LEU A 197 -1.28 -19.56 13.22
C LEU A 197 -0.04 -20.43 12.94
N GLN A 198 0.27 -21.33 13.85
CA GLN A 198 1.40 -22.25 13.69
C GLN A 198 1.19 -23.12 12.45
N GLY A 199 2.18 -23.12 11.53
CA GLY A 199 2.11 -23.84 10.27
C GLY A 199 1.54 -23.03 9.09
N GLU A 200 1.10 -21.78 9.31
CA GLU A 200 0.82 -20.87 8.19
C GLU A 200 2.12 -20.50 7.45
N PRO A 201 2.07 -20.31 6.12
CA PRO A 201 3.23 -19.84 5.37
C PRO A 201 3.65 -18.43 5.83
N PRO A 202 4.91 -18.03 5.58
CA PRO A 202 5.35 -16.67 5.85
C PRO A 202 4.47 -15.66 5.12
N PHE A 203 4.14 -14.56 5.79
CA PHE A 203 3.19 -13.58 5.27
C PHE A 203 3.69 -12.88 4.00
N GLU A 204 4.95 -12.45 4.00
CA GLU A 204 5.62 -11.90 2.82
C GLU A 204 7.15 -12.14 2.88
N PRO A 205 7.86 -12.10 1.74
CA PRO A 205 9.31 -12.21 1.75
C PRO A 205 9.96 -10.96 2.37
N ILE A 206 10.62 -11.13 3.52
CA ILE A 206 11.28 -10.04 4.25
C ILE A 206 12.67 -9.68 3.70
N ASN A 207 13.27 -10.59 2.91
CA ASN A 207 14.64 -10.50 2.39
C ASN A 207 14.72 -10.00 0.95
N ASP A 208 13.64 -9.39 0.42
CA ASP A 208 13.62 -8.85 -0.93
C ASP A 208 14.55 -7.63 -1.07
N ILE A 209 15.48 -7.72 -2.03
CA ILE A 209 16.47 -6.69 -2.32
C ILE A 209 16.10 -5.98 -3.61
N HIS A 210 16.30 -4.66 -3.64
CA HIS A 210 16.13 -3.86 -4.85
C HIS A 210 17.17 -4.23 -5.92
N VAL A 211 16.69 -4.52 -7.14
CA VAL A 211 17.56 -4.74 -8.31
C VAL A 211 18.11 -3.41 -8.79
N HIS A 212 19.39 -3.16 -8.54
CA HIS A 212 20.09 -1.95 -8.95
C HIS A 212 20.41 -1.98 -10.45
N SER A 213 20.40 -0.84 -11.13
CA SER A 213 20.61 -0.78 -12.59
C SER A 213 21.99 -1.31 -13.03
N TYR A 214 23.03 -1.09 -12.22
CA TYR A 214 24.39 -1.58 -12.50
C TYR A 214 24.46 -3.12 -12.48
N THR A 215 23.61 -3.78 -11.69
CA THR A 215 23.60 -5.25 -11.57
C THR A 215 22.73 -5.93 -12.63
N MET A 216 22.11 -5.16 -13.55
CA MET A 216 21.31 -5.71 -14.66
C MET A 216 22.16 -6.06 -15.89
N GLN A 217 23.46 -5.76 -15.86
CA GLN A 217 24.37 -6.03 -16.97
C GLN A 217 24.77 -7.50 -16.98
N GLN A 218 24.83 -8.10 -18.18
CA GLN A 218 25.39 -9.44 -18.35
C GLN A 218 26.91 -9.32 -18.47
N LEU A 219 27.64 -9.76 -17.45
CA LEU A 219 29.10 -9.69 -17.39
C LEU A 219 29.70 -11.09 -17.26
N PHE A 220 30.70 -11.37 -18.08
CA PHE A 220 31.55 -12.57 -17.98
C PHE A 220 32.97 -12.10 -17.72
N VAL A 221 33.38 -12.08 -16.45
CA VAL A 221 34.68 -11.58 -16.04
C VAL A 221 35.71 -12.70 -16.16
N PRO A 222 36.74 -12.58 -17.02
CA PRO A 222 37.82 -13.57 -17.07
C PRO A 222 38.64 -13.46 -15.79
N THR A 223 38.79 -14.58 -15.09
CA THR A 223 39.58 -14.70 -13.86
C THR A 223 40.58 -15.84 -13.98
N SER A 224 41.53 -15.92 -13.05
CA SER A 224 42.37 -17.12 -12.92
C SER A 224 41.50 -18.36 -12.70
N GLU A 225 41.96 -19.50 -13.23
CA GLU A 225 41.31 -20.82 -13.08
C GLU A 225 41.16 -21.26 -11.61
N SER A 226 42.06 -20.81 -10.75
CA SER A 226 42.09 -21.14 -9.32
C SER A 226 41.53 -20.04 -8.41
N ARG A 227 40.95 -18.97 -8.97
CA ARG A 227 40.44 -17.85 -8.16
C ARG A 227 39.11 -18.22 -7.52
N GLU A 228 39.00 -18.03 -6.22
CA GLU A 228 37.71 -18.03 -5.52
C GLU A 228 37.00 -16.69 -5.78
N PHE A 229 35.87 -16.74 -6.51
CA PHE A 229 35.12 -15.56 -6.90
C PHE A 229 33.90 -15.37 -5.99
N THR A 230 33.96 -14.39 -5.09
CA THR A 230 32.96 -14.18 -4.02
C THR A 230 31.85 -13.20 -4.42
N ARG A 231 30.80 -13.06 -3.59
CA ARG A 231 29.76 -12.02 -3.76
C ARG A 231 30.33 -10.60 -3.72
N ALA A 232 31.38 -10.37 -2.93
CA ALA A 232 32.06 -9.08 -2.87
C ALA A 232 32.84 -8.78 -4.15
N ASP A 233 33.52 -9.79 -4.73
CA ASP A 233 34.17 -9.66 -6.04
C ASP A 233 33.15 -9.36 -7.15
N ALA A 234 32.01 -10.05 -7.13
CA ALA A 234 30.91 -9.82 -8.06
C ALA A 234 30.37 -8.38 -7.96
N ALA A 235 30.17 -7.87 -6.74
CA ALA A 235 29.72 -6.51 -6.51
C ALA A 235 30.71 -5.49 -7.09
N LYS A 236 32.01 -5.68 -6.83
CA LYS A 236 33.08 -4.84 -7.40
C LYS A 236 33.15 -4.92 -8.92
N ALA A 237 32.90 -6.09 -9.50
CA ALA A 237 32.84 -6.26 -10.96
C ALA A 237 31.71 -5.43 -11.60
N PHE A 238 30.57 -5.26 -10.92
CA PHE A 238 29.50 -4.37 -11.38
C PHE A 238 29.82 -2.88 -11.20
N GLY A 239 30.59 -2.53 -10.17
CA GLY A 239 31.12 -1.18 -9.97
C GLY A 239 31.68 -0.95 -8.57
N ASP A 240 32.58 0.04 -8.45
CA ASP A 240 33.35 0.26 -7.22
C ASP A 240 32.51 0.66 -5.99
N HIS A 241 31.35 1.28 -6.21
CA HIS A 241 30.44 1.74 -5.15
C HIS A 241 29.28 0.77 -4.89
N ILE A 242 29.26 -0.39 -5.55
CA ILE A 242 28.18 -1.36 -5.41
C ILE A 242 28.46 -2.26 -4.21
N LEU A 243 27.51 -2.27 -3.27
CA LEU A 243 27.55 -3.18 -2.13
C LEU A 243 27.05 -4.58 -2.52
N PRO A 244 27.56 -5.65 -1.87
CA PRO A 244 27.03 -7.00 -2.04
C PRO A 244 25.57 -7.11 -1.54
N PRO A 245 24.84 -8.17 -1.90
CA PRO A 245 23.46 -8.37 -1.47
C PRO A 245 23.30 -8.40 0.05
N ASP A 246 24.23 -9.05 0.76
CA ASP A 246 24.23 -9.22 2.22
C ASP A 246 24.12 -7.86 2.96
N ASP A 247 24.80 -6.82 2.46
CA ASP A 247 24.80 -5.47 3.05
C ASP A 247 23.57 -4.62 2.65
N LYS A 248 22.83 -5.06 1.63
CA LYS A 248 21.61 -4.38 1.14
C LYS A 248 20.34 -4.89 1.80
N MET A 249 20.42 -5.98 2.55
CA MET A 249 19.28 -6.56 3.26
C MET A 249 18.75 -5.59 4.32
N ARG A 250 17.45 -5.65 4.60
CA ARG A 250 16.83 -4.82 5.66
C ARG A 250 17.24 -5.29 7.06
N ILE A 251 17.45 -6.59 7.20
CA ILE A 251 17.75 -7.27 8.46
C ILE A 251 19.03 -8.11 8.25
N PRO A 252 20.22 -7.48 8.16
CA PRO A 252 21.48 -8.21 8.01
C PRO A 252 21.80 -9.08 9.23
N GLU A 253 21.24 -8.78 10.40
CA GLU A 253 21.44 -9.52 11.65
C GLU A 253 20.94 -10.97 11.55
N LEU A 254 19.97 -11.27 10.66
CA LEU A 254 19.53 -12.63 10.40
C LEU A 254 20.63 -13.48 9.77
N VAL A 255 21.45 -12.90 8.89
CA VAL A 255 22.59 -13.61 8.28
C VAL A 255 23.64 -13.90 9.35
N ALA A 256 23.87 -12.96 10.28
CA ALA A 256 24.79 -13.18 11.40
C ALA A 256 24.28 -14.29 12.33
N MET A 257 22.99 -14.31 12.63
CA MET A 257 22.35 -15.36 13.42
C MET A 257 22.52 -16.75 12.78
N GLU A 258 22.19 -16.88 11.49
CA GLU A 258 22.33 -18.17 10.77
C GLU A 258 23.79 -18.63 10.69
N ARG A 259 24.74 -17.71 10.53
CA ARG A 259 26.18 -18.05 10.58
C ARG A 259 26.59 -18.61 11.93
N LYS A 260 26.16 -17.99 13.04
CA LYS A 260 26.46 -18.48 14.39
C LYS A 260 25.86 -19.87 14.65
N ILE A 261 24.65 -20.13 14.14
CA ILE A 261 24.03 -21.46 14.20
C ILE A 261 24.86 -22.48 13.42
N ALA A 262 25.33 -22.12 12.22
CA ALA A 262 26.21 -22.97 11.43
C ALA A 262 27.57 -23.24 12.12
N ASP A 263 28.07 -22.27 12.89
CA ASP A 263 29.28 -22.39 13.71
C ASP A 263 29.07 -23.22 15.00
N GLY A 264 27.84 -23.70 15.25
CA GLY A 264 27.51 -24.61 16.36
C GLY A 264 26.86 -23.97 17.59
N MET A 265 26.45 -22.69 17.51
CA MET A 265 25.66 -22.04 18.56
C MET A 265 24.25 -22.62 18.66
N GLU A 266 23.70 -22.75 19.86
CA GLU A 266 22.34 -23.22 20.07
C GLU A 266 21.32 -22.19 19.51
N PRO A 267 20.24 -22.63 18.83
CA PRO A 267 19.33 -21.70 18.14
C PRO A 267 18.64 -20.66 19.03
N ARG A 268 18.28 -21.00 20.27
CA ARG A 268 17.67 -20.04 21.22
C ARG A 268 18.69 -19.02 21.69
N ASP A 269 19.94 -19.44 21.92
CA ASP A 269 21.03 -18.54 22.26
C ASP A 269 21.29 -17.54 21.11
N ALA A 270 21.33 -18.04 19.87
CA ALA A 270 21.48 -17.22 18.67
C ALA A 270 20.31 -16.23 18.48
N GLU A 271 19.07 -16.65 18.74
CA GLU A 271 17.89 -15.78 18.70
C GLU A 271 17.96 -14.65 19.75
N ARG A 272 18.41 -14.95 20.97
CA ARG A 272 18.61 -13.93 22.01
C ARG A 272 19.68 -12.92 21.61
N GLU A 273 20.77 -13.38 21.02
CA GLU A 273 21.81 -12.48 20.49
C GLU A 273 21.28 -11.62 19.34
N PHE A 274 20.52 -12.20 18.42
CA PHE A 274 19.86 -11.47 17.33
C PHE A 274 18.95 -10.35 17.86
N ILE A 275 18.12 -10.63 18.87
CA ILE A 275 17.25 -9.61 19.48
C ILE A 275 18.09 -8.48 20.12
N ARG A 276 19.22 -8.83 20.77
CA ARG A 276 20.14 -7.85 21.36
C ARG A 276 20.76 -6.97 20.27
N GLU A 277 21.33 -7.56 19.22
CA GLU A 277 21.96 -6.84 18.10
C GLU A 277 20.95 -5.95 17.36
N ALA A 278 19.75 -6.47 17.11
CA ALA A 278 18.65 -5.70 16.51
C ALA A 278 18.33 -4.45 17.35
N ARG A 279 18.23 -4.59 18.68
CA ARG A 279 17.97 -3.48 19.61
C ARG A 279 19.10 -2.45 19.58
N GLU A 280 20.35 -2.88 19.62
CA GLU A 280 21.52 -1.99 19.55
C GLU A 280 21.55 -1.21 18.23
N SER A 281 21.25 -1.89 17.11
CA SER A 281 21.19 -1.25 15.79
C SER A 281 20.10 -0.17 15.71
N GLU A 282 18.92 -0.42 16.30
CA GLU A 282 17.81 0.52 16.35
C GLU A 282 18.11 1.72 17.27
N GLN A 283 18.75 1.48 18.42
CA GLN A 283 19.21 2.53 19.32
C GLN A 283 20.26 3.42 18.67
N ALA A 284 21.25 2.84 17.98
CA ALA A 284 22.26 3.59 17.25
C ALA A 284 21.63 4.43 16.13
N PHE A 285 20.66 3.87 15.39
CA PHE A 285 19.90 4.61 14.39
C PHE A 285 19.11 5.77 15.01
N ALA A 286 18.41 5.52 16.12
CA ALA A 286 17.65 6.55 16.84
C ALA A 286 18.54 7.68 17.34
N ALA A 287 19.70 7.37 17.94
CA ALA A 287 20.67 8.35 18.39
C ALA A 287 21.21 9.21 17.23
N LYS A 288 21.53 8.58 16.08
CA LYS A 288 21.95 9.30 14.87
C LYS A 288 20.86 10.25 14.35
N GLN A 289 19.61 9.81 14.39
CA GLN A 289 18.47 10.62 13.95
C GLN A 289 18.20 11.78 14.90
N GLN A 290 18.27 11.56 16.22
CA GLN A 290 18.16 12.62 17.22
C GLN A 290 19.28 13.66 17.08
N ALA A 291 20.53 13.22 16.94
CA ALA A 291 21.67 14.12 16.70
C ALA A 291 21.48 14.94 15.41
N ARG A 292 20.93 14.35 14.34
CA ARG A 292 20.62 15.06 13.10
C ARG A 292 19.53 16.12 13.28
N LEU A 293 18.49 15.83 14.07
CA LEU A 293 17.43 16.77 14.38
C LEU A 293 17.93 17.91 15.26
N GLN A 294 18.67 17.60 16.32
CA GLN A 294 19.31 18.60 17.20
C GLN A 294 20.23 19.53 16.39
N ALA A 295 21.11 18.97 15.56
CA ALA A 295 21.98 19.78 14.69
C ALA A 295 21.20 20.60 13.64
N ALA A 296 19.97 20.22 13.29
CA ALA A 296 19.10 21.04 12.44
C ALA A 296 18.40 22.16 13.23
N GLU A 297 18.01 21.91 14.47
CA GLU A 297 17.43 22.91 15.37
C GLU A 297 18.47 23.95 15.81
N GLU A 298 19.69 23.53 16.15
CA GLU A 298 20.80 24.43 16.51
C GLU A 298 21.17 25.41 15.39
N ARG A 299 20.92 25.03 14.13
CA ARG A 299 21.10 25.92 12.97
C ARG A 299 19.98 26.96 12.83
N ARG A 300 18.88 26.82 13.55
CA ARG A 300 17.70 27.69 13.47
C ARG A 300 17.64 28.64 14.66
N ILE A 301 17.70 29.93 14.38
CA ILE A 301 17.46 31.00 15.36
C ILE A 301 15.97 31.36 15.31
N ARG A 302 15.29 31.29 16.45
CA ARG A 302 13.87 31.64 16.61
C ARG A 302 13.76 33.03 17.24
N VAL A 303 13.05 33.95 16.59
CA VAL A 303 12.83 35.31 17.07
C VAL A 303 11.34 35.60 17.07
N ASP A 304 10.77 35.82 18.25
CA ASP A 304 9.37 36.24 18.37
C ASP A 304 9.22 37.72 18.05
N SER A 305 8.23 38.05 17.23
CA SER A 305 7.93 39.42 16.80
C SER A 305 6.86 40.10 17.64
N GLY A 306 6.27 39.41 18.62
CA GLY A 306 5.16 39.91 19.45
C GLY A 306 3.85 40.09 18.70
N ARG A 307 3.81 39.79 17.39
CA ARG A 307 2.61 39.87 16.52
C ARG A 307 1.98 38.49 16.24
N GLY A 308 2.29 37.49 17.05
CA GLY A 308 1.85 36.11 16.84
C GLY A 308 2.55 35.39 15.68
N ILE A 309 3.69 35.92 15.21
CA ILE A 309 4.53 35.31 14.17
C ILE A 309 5.92 35.08 14.74
N GLU A 310 6.41 33.86 14.57
CA GLU A 310 7.78 33.46 14.90
C GLU A 310 8.64 33.49 13.64
N PHE A 311 9.68 34.32 13.64
CA PHE A 311 10.68 34.32 12.58
C PHE A 311 11.69 33.21 12.84
N ARG A 312 11.87 32.30 11.88
CA ARG A 312 12.83 31.20 11.94
C ARG A 312 13.95 31.45 10.93
N PHE A 313 15.12 31.83 11.42
CA PHE A 313 16.30 32.08 10.59
C PHE A 313 17.20 30.84 10.59
N GLU A 314 17.30 30.16 9.45
CA GLU A 314 18.20 29.03 9.29
C GLU A 314 19.56 29.49 8.74
N LYS A 315 20.64 29.19 9.46
CA LYS A 315 22.00 29.50 9.00
C LYS A 315 22.36 28.58 7.83
N ILE A 316 22.83 29.19 6.74
CA ILE A 316 23.29 28.50 5.53
C ILE A 316 24.75 28.86 5.24
N ASN A 317 25.45 27.97 4.53
CA ASN A 317 26.76 28.30 3.97
C ASN A 317 26.57 28.90 2.56
N ALA A 318 26.88 30.18 2.40
CA ALA A 318 26.76 30.88 1.12
C ALA A 318 27.80 30.44 0.08
N GLU A 319 28.88 29.79 0.50
CA GLU A 319 29.96 29.32 -0.38
C GLU A 319 29.66 27.95 -1.02
N ASP A 320 28.61 27.24 -0.56
CA ASP A 320 28.20 25.93 -1.09
C ASP A 320 27.41 26.04 -2.42
N VAL A 321 27.99 26.75 -3.38
CA VAL A 321 27.43 26.97 -4.73
C VAL A 321 28.09 26.09 -5.80
N GLY A 322 29.16 25.38 -5.43
CA GLY A 322 29.98 24.57 -6.33
C GLY A 322 30.87 25.40 -7.28
N PRO A 323 31.81 24.77 -8.00
CA PRO A 323 32.85 25.50 -8.76
C PRO A 323 32.32 26.42 -9.86
N THR A 324 31.13 26.13 -10.39
CA THR A 324 30.50 26.88 -11.49
C THR A 324 29.28 27.69 -11.06
N GLY A 325 29.01 27.77 -9.75
CA GLY A 325 27.77 28.34 -9.21
C GLY A 325 26.52 27.47 -9.44
N ARG A 326 26.68 26.23 -9.91
CA ARG A 326 25.59 25.29 -10.25
C ARG A 326 25.56 24.07 -9.32
N SER A 327 25.26 24.27 -8.03
CA SER A 327 25.04 23.17 -7.06
C SER A 327 23.57 22.82 -6.92
N ARG A 328 23.18 21.52 -6.95
CA ARG A 328 21.77 21.08 -6.70
C ARG A 328 21.25 21.50 -5.32
N ARG A 329 22.13 21.64 -4.33
CA ARG A 329 21.80 22.01 -2.95
C ARG A 329 21.89 23.51 -2.65
N GLY A 330 22.35 24.32 -3.62
CA GLY A 330 22.49 25.75 -3.44
C GLY A 330 21.15 26.43 -3.09
N VAL A 331 21.18 27.32 -2.10
CA VAL A 331 20.02 28.03 -1.56
C VAL A 331 19.84 29.36 -2.30
N GLY A 332 18.59 29.70 -2.65
CA GLY A 332 18.24 30.94 -3.34
C GLY A 332 17.61 30.73 -4.71
N TRP A 333 17.00 31.78 -5.26
CA TRP A 333 16.45 31.75 -6.62
C TRP A 333 17.57 31.89 -7.64
N ARG A 334 17.67 30.95 -8.59
CA ARG A 334 18.75 30.96 -9.59
C ARG A 334 18.53 32.03 -10.66
N TYR A 335 19.60 32.73 -11.02
CA TYR A 335 19.62 33.68 -12.13
C TYR A 335 19.85 32.97 -13.48
N GLY A 336 19.41 33.60 -14.57
CA GLY A 336 19.61 33.08 -15.93
C GLY A 336 18.76 31.86 -16.30
N VAL A 337 17.68 31.59 -15.56
CA VAL A 337 16.72 30.50 -15.85
C VAL A 337 15.33 31.10 -16.08
N PRO A 338 14.74 30.99 -17.29
CA PRO A 338 13.39 31.47 -17.54
C PRO A 338 12.36 30.58 -16.82
N PHE A 339 11.15 31.11 -16.63
CA PHE A 339 10.04 30.31 -16.10
C PHE A 339 9.73 29.11 -17.01
N MET A 340 9.63 27.93 -16.42
CA MET A 340 9.38 26.67 -17.13
C MET A 340 7.88 26.36 -17.27
N ASP A 341 7.01 27.34 -17.03
CA ASP A 341 5.55 27.14 -16.90
C ASP A 341 4.86 26.68 -18.19
N ARG A 342 5.46 27.00 -19.34
CA ARG A 342 4.99 26.61 -20.68
C ARG A 342 5.54 25.25 -21.12
N LYS A 343 6.46 24.65 -20.35
CA LYS A 343 7.05 23.35 -20.66
C LYS A 343 6.04 22.25 -20.37
N ARG A 344 5.81 21.38 -21.37
CA ARG A 344 4.93 20.21 -21.22
C ARG A 344 5.49 19.27 -20.13
N GLY A 345 4.63 18.80 -19.24
CA GLY A 345 5.00 17.87 -18.17
C GLY A 345 5.59 18.52 -16.91
N GLN A 346 5.51 19.84 -16.78
CA GLN A 346 5.95 20.54 -15.56
C GLN A 346 5.00 20.25 -14.39
N VAL A 347 5.54 19.78 -13.27
CA VAL A 347 4.77 19.53 -12.04
C VAL A 347 4.51 20.86 -11.32
N LYS A 348 3.21 21.17 -11.10
CA LYS A 348 2.73 22.37 -10.39
C LYS A 348 1.95 22.04 -9.11
N ILE A 349 2.04 20.78 -8.67
CA ILE A 349 1.36 20.23 -7.51
C ILE A 349 2.43 19.96 -6.43
N PRO A 350 2.14 20.13 -5.13
CA PRO A 350 3.08 19.79 -4.07
C PRO A 350 3.59 18.35 -4.20
N THR A 351 4.91 18.18 -4.21
CA THR A 351 5.57 16.85 -4.33
C THR A 351 5.92 16.23 -2.98
N SER A 352 5.80 16.98 -1.90
CA SER A 352 6.01 16.54 -0.52
C SER A 352 4.99 17.21 0.39
N VAL A 353 4.43 16.44 1.33
CA VAL A 353 3.55 16.91 2.40
C VAL A 353 4.21 16.42 3.69
N GLU A 354 4.79 17.36 4.45
CA GLU A 354 5.56 17.09 5.68
C GLU A 354 4.72 17.25 6.94
#